data_AF-A0A4D4MW25-F1
#
_entry.id   AF-A0A4D4MW25-F1
#
_cell.length_a   1.000
_cell.length_b   1.000
_cell.length_c   1.000
_cell.angle_alpha   90.00
_cell.angle_beta   90.00
_cell.angle_gamma   90.00
#
_symmetry.space_group_name_H-M   'P 1'
#
loop_
_entity.id
_entity.type
_entity.pdbx_description
1 polymer ?
#
loop_
_entity_poly.entity_id
_entity_poly.type
_entity_poly.pdbx_seq_one_letter_code
_entity_poly.pdbx_strand_id
1 'polypeptide(L)'
;MKRDAENADAEGEDEDGETEKSGSDADRAAEKKDLTFGLAIGGTVVAAGLAASWAMAEHASTGIQAGLAMPVDVLHLLAVALWLGGLTTLLVALYRAPSIEVAAVRRFSRVAFASVVALTVTGLYQSWRQVGSWSALTDTTYGQLLLVKVGLVAVLVGIAWISRRWTARLPETPEATATAETAVTADATDATDATDATDTTETADAEEKQRAEVAAGASPAVGASSMAAASPGSHSSEASDASDASDKGPEDAGDSRRAAQLARQRVAVATARQKRIRDADPLRSGLRRSVLAEAGVAVVLLAVTTALTSTEPGRTEEAAKAVTASASQRSGPLSLTIPFDTGGQDGKGTARLTLDPARVGGNEMHVFVTRPNGKAFDVPEVKVAFTLDAKDIGPLPVVPDRIATGHWTASGVQIPMAGDWKITVTVRTSDIDQATVNKNAKIG
;
A
#
# COMPACT_ATOMS: atom_id res chain seq x y z
N MET A 1 -60.73 42.71 69.41
CA MET A 1 -61.58 41.50 69.37
C MET A 1 -60.73 40.39 68.77
N LYS A 2 -60.64 39.23 69.43
CA LYS A 2 -59.78 38.10 69.02
C LYS A 2 -60.27 37.49 67.70
N ARG A 3 -59.36 37.14 66.78
CA ARG A 3 -59.58 36.11 65.75
C ARG A 3 -58.29 35.35 65.54
N ASP A 4 -58.32 34.11 66.02
CA ASP A 4 -57.32 33.09 65.80
C ASP A 4 -57.48 32.55 64.37
N ALA A 5 -56.38 32.24 63.68
CA ALA A 5 -56.36 31.53 62.41
C ALA A 5 -55.05 30.73 62.30
N GLU A 6 -55.11 29.50 62.82
CA GLU A 6 -54.09 28.46 62.77
C GLU A 6 -54.03 27.93 61.31
N ASN A 7 -52.93 28.17 60.59
CA ASN A 7 -51.77 27.30 60.44
C ASN A 7 -52.08 25.91 59.84
N ALA A 8 -51.97 25.78 58.52
CA ALA A 8 -51.98 24.52 57.79
C ALA A 8 -51.38 24.67 56.37
N ASP A 9 -50.11 25.07 56.26
CA ASP A 9 -49.35 25.07 55.00
C ASP A 9 -47.85 24.81 55.29
N ALA A 10 -47.43 23.55 55.28
CA ALA A 10 -46.03 23.13 55.27
C ALA A 10 -45.90 21.62 54.95
N GLU A 11 -45.66 21.30 53.67
CA GLU A 11 -44.91 20.12 53.15
C GLU A 11 -45.21 20.01 51.64
N GLY A 12 -44.20 20.21 50.77
CA GLY A 12 -44.40 20.10 49.32
C GLY A 12 -43.47 20.86 48.37
N GLU A 13 -42.21 21.12 48.72
CA GLU A 13 -41.18 21.60 47.77
C GLU A 13 -39.85 20.88 48.12
N ASP A 14 -39.40 19.92 47.28
CA ASP A 14 -38.01 19.36 47.26
C ASP A 14 -37.81 18.12 46.33
N GLU A 15 -38.82 17.58 45.62
CA GLU A 15 -38.68 16.38 44.76
C GLU A 15 -38.47 16.66 43.25
N ASP A 16 -38.62 17.92 42.86
CA ASP A 16 -38.73 18.39 41.47
C ASP A 16 -37.40 18.31 40.70
N GLY A 17 -36.27 18.48 41.39
CA GLY A 17 -34.96 18.72 40.76
C GLY A 17 -34.19 17.47 40.30
N GLU A 18 -34.51 16.28 40.84
CA GLU A 18 -33.82 15.03 40.46
C GLU A 18 -34.50 14.33 39.27
N THR A 19 -35.82 14.46 39.14
CA THR A 19 -36.61 13.80 38.09
C THR A 19 -36.35 14.40 36.71
N GLU A 20 -36.30 15.73 36.56
CA GLU A 20 -35.95 16.38 35.28
C GLU A 20 -34.54 16.03 34.80
N LYS A 21 -33.58 15.95 35.73
CA LYS A 21 -32.17 15.64 35.42
C LYS A 21 -32.02 14.21 34.91
N SER A 22 -32.71 13.26 35.56
CA SER A 22 -32.77 11.86 35.16
C SER A 22 -33.35 11.69 33.75
N GLY A 23 -34.41 12.44 33.42
CA GLY A 23 -34.99 12.47 32.07
C GLY A 23 -33.99 12.96 31.01
N SER A 24 -33.37 14.13 31.23
CA SER A 24 -32.36 14.70 30.32
C SER A 24 -31.19 13.75 30.03
N ASP A 25 -30.69 13.04 31.05
CA ASP A 25 -29.55 12.15 30.89
C ASP A 25 -29.94 10.81 30.23
N ALA A 26 -31.16 10.31 30.47
CA ALA A 26 -31.71 9.16 29.76
C ALA A 26 -31.93 9.46 28.27
N ASP A 27 -32.53 10.61 27.94
CA ASP A 27 -32.77 11.04 26.56
C ASP A 27 -31.45 11.28 25.81
N ARG A 28 -30.48 11.95 26.43
CA ARG A 28 -29.12 12.08 25.86
C ARG A 28 -28.42 10.73 25.68
N ALA A 29 -28.71 9.73 26.51
CA ALA A 29 -28.17 8.39 26.34
C ALA A 29 -28.87 7.61 25.22
N ALA A 30 -30.16 7.85 24.97
CA ALA A 30 -30.90 7.31 23.82
C ALA A 30 -30.44 7.96 22.50
N GLU A 31 -30.41 9.30 22.43
CA GLU A 31 -29.97 10.07 21.26
C GLU A 31 -28.55 9.67 20.83
N LYS A 32 -27.62 9.50 21.78
CA LYS A 32 -26.27 8.99 21.50
C LYS A 32 -26.28 7.57 20.93
N LYS A 33 -27.13 6.67 21.43
CA LYS A 33 -27.25 5.29 20.90
C LYS A 33 -27.75 5.33 19.46
N ASP A 34 -28.81 6.08 19.17
CA ASP A 34 -29.39 6.18 17.84
C ASP A 34 -28.43 6.84 16.84
N LEU A 35 -27.71 7.89 17.25
CA LEU A 35 -26.63 8.48 16.46
C LEU A 35 -25.50 7.47 16.18
N THR A 36 -25.05 6.70 17.18
CA THR A 36 -24.01 5.67 16.95
C THR A 36 -24.49 4.53 16.06
N PHE A 37 -25.77 4.14 16.16
CA PHE A 37 -26.38 3.10 15.34
C PHE A 37 -26.55 3.56 13.89
N GLY A 38 -27.10 4.77 13.69
CA GLY A 38 -27.24 5.41 12.38
C GLY A 38 -25.89 5.65 11.70
N LEU A 39 -24.88 6.10 12.45
CA LEU A 39 -23.52 6.29 11.93
C LEU A 39 -22.83 4.95 11.60
N ALA A 40 -23.05 3.90 12.39
CA ALA A 40 -22.50 2.57 12.11
C ALA A 40 -23.13 1.95 10.85
N ILE A 41 -24.45 2.03 10.69
CA ILE A 41 -25.16 1.52 9.51
C ILE A 41 -24.81 2.36 8.28
N GLY A 42 -24.93 3.68 8.36
CA GLY A 42 -24.60 4.59 7.26
C GLY A 42 -23.14 4.46 6.82
N GLY A 43 -22.21 4.40 7.77
CA GLY A 43 -20.79 4.17 7.50
C GLY A 43 -20.51 2.82 6.84
N THR A 44 -21.20 1.75 7.25
CA THR A 44 -21.07 0.42 6.63
C THR A 44 -21.58 0.42 5.19
N VAL A 45 -22.75 1.03 4.94
CA VAL A 45 -23.34 1.15 3.60
C VAL A 45 -22.46 1.99 2.67
N VAL A 46 -21.94 3.13 3.15
CA VAL A 46 -21.03 3.98 2.36
C VAL A 46 -19.71 3.28 2.08
N ALA A 47 -19.11 2.59 3.07
CA ALA A 47 -17.88 1.84 2.86
C ALA A 47 -18.06 0.68 1.86
N ALA A 48 -19.17 -0.06 1.93
CA ALA A 48 -19.50 -1.11 0.98
C ALA A 48 -19.77 -0.55 -0.42
N GLY A 49 -20.48 0.58 -0.53
CA GLY A 49 -20.72 1.28 -1.78
C GLY A 49 -19.43 1.74 -2.45
N LEU A 50 -18.53 2.39 -1.71
CA LEU A 50 -17.23 2.83 -2.22
C LEU A 50 -16.32 1.66 -2.62
N ALA A 51 -16.27 0.59 -1.82
CA ALA A 51 -15.52 -0.62 -2.13
C ALA A 51 -16.04 -1.29 -3.43
N ALA A 52 -17.37 -1.39 -3.58
CA ALA A 52 -17.99 -1.90 -4.80
C ALA A 52 -17.74 -1.00 -6.01
N SER A 53 -17.85 0.33 -5.87
CA SER A 53 -17.55 1.29 -6.94
C SER A 53 -16.11 1.16 -7.44
N TRP A 54 -15.14 1.01 -6.53
CA TRP A 54 -13.73 0.87 -6.89
C TRP A 54 -13.44 -0.50 -7.51
N ALA A 55 -13.98 -1.59 -6.94
CA ALA A 55 -13.85 -2.93 -7.52
C ALA A 55 -14.51 -3.08 -8.90
N MET A 56 -15.54 -2.29 -9.22
CA MET A 56 -16.13 -2.22 -10.56
C MET A 56 -15.25 -1.47 -11.58
N ALA A 57 -14.47 -0.49 -11.13
CA ALA A 57 -13.54 0.26 -11.98
C ALA A 57 -12.25 -0.52 -12.30
N GLU A 58 -11.84 -1.42 -11.40
CA GLU A 58 -10.65 -2.26 -11.52
C GLU A 58 -10.85 -3.42 -12.52
N HIS A 59 -9.75 -4.08 -12.92
CA HIS A 59 -9.73 -5.28 -13.79
C HIS A 59 -10.44 -6.53 -13.20
N ALA A 60 -11.10 -6.43 -12.04
CA ALA A 60 -11.95 -7.47 -11.48
C ALA A 60 -13.11 -7.85 -12.42
N SER A 61 -13.63 -6.86 -13.16
CA SER A 61 -14.78 -6.96 -14.06
C SER A 61 -14.52 -7.75 -15.36
N THR A 62 -13.27 -8.05 -15.71
CA THR A 62 -12.94 -8.75 -16.96
C THR A 62 -12.27 -10.12 -16.73
N GLY A 63 -12.72 -11.13 -17.48
CA GLY A 63 -12.11 -12.47 -17.52
C GLY A 63 -12.98 -13.61 -16.98
N ILE A 64 -12.47 -14.84 -17.11
CA ILE A 64 -13.20 -16.13 -17.04
C ILE A 64 -13.83 -16.44 -15.65
N GLN A 65 -13.49 -15.67 -14.60
CA GLN A 65 -14.02 -15.85 -13.23
C GLN A 65 -14.54 -14.54 -12.60
N ALA A 66 -15.00 -13.56 -13.39
CA ALA A 66 -15.46 -12.26 -12.89
C ALA A 66 -16.49 -12.37 -11.73
N GLY A 67 -17.40 -13.35 -11.79
CA GLY A 67 -18.42 -13.58 -10.76
C GLY A 67 -17.90 -14.00 -9.37
N LEU A 68 -16.66 -14.49 -9.26
CA LEU A 68 -16.00 -14.76 -7.98
C LEU A 68 -14.97 -13.68 -7.62
N ALA A 69 -14.28 -13.13 -8.62
CA ALA A 69 -13.28 -12.09 -8.42
C ALA A 69 -13.88 -10.80 -7.82
N MET A 70 -15.03 -10.33 -8.33
CA MET A 70 -15.66 -9.11 -7.84
C MET A 70 -16.05 -9.19 -6.34
N PRO A 71 -16.73 -10.23 -5.84
CA PRO A 71 -16.94 -10.42 -4.40
C PRO A 71 -15.66 -10.48 -3.57
N VAL A 72 -14.61 -11.14 -4.08
CA VAL A 72 -13.31 -11.25 -3.41
C VAL A 72 -12.62 -9.89 -3.27
N ASP A 73 -12.70 -9.05 -4.30
CA ASP A 73 -12.07 -7.73 -4.31
C ASP A 73 -12.83 -6.74 -3.42
N VAL A 74 -14.17 -6.78 -3.41
CA VAL A 74 -15.00 -6.04 -2.44
C VAL A 74 -14.69 -6.49 -1.00
N LEU A 75 -14.56 -7.79 -0.75
CA LEU A 75 -14.19 -8.32 0.56
C LEU A 75 -12.78 -7.89 0.98
N HIS A 76 -11.83 -7.84 0.06
CA HIS A 76 -10.47 -7.34 0.32
C HIS A 76 -10.50 -5.87 0.75
N LEU A 77 -11.19 -5.01 0.00
CA LEU A 77 -11.30 -3.57 0.28
C LEU A 77 -12.03 -3.30 1.60
N LEU A 78 -13.10 -4.03 1.89
CA LEU A 78 -13.79 -3.96 3.19
C LEU A 78 -12.87 -4.39 4.34
N ALA A 79 -12.06 -5.45 4.15
CA ALA A 79 -11.09 -5.87 5.14
C ALA A 79 -9.95 -4.84 5.34
N VAL A 80 -9.50 -4.16 4.27
CA VAL A 80 -8.54 -3.03 4.36
C VAL A 80 -9.17 -1.88 5.16
N ALA A 81 -10.40 -1.49 4.84
CA ALA A 81 -11.10 -0.38 5.47
C ALA A 81 -11.35 -0.63 6.98
N LEU A 82 -11.82 -1.84 7.33
CA LEU A 82 -11.99 -2.26 8.72
C LEU A 82 -10.67 -2.29 9.49
N TRP A 83 -9.59 -2.77 8.88
CA TRP A 83 -8.27 -2.85 9.50
C TRP A 83 -7.64 -1.46 9.71
N LEU A 84 -7.65 -0.59 8.69
CA LEU A 84 -7.10 0.78 8.78
C LEU A 84 -7.93 1.69 9.68
N GLY A 85 -9.27 1.68 9.53
CA GLY A 85 -10.17 2.45 10.40
C GLY A 85 -10.09 1.97 11.86
N GLY A 86 -9.95 0.66 12.03
CA GLY A 86 -9.65 0.02 13.31
C GLY A 86 -8.33 0.50 13.95
N LEU A 87 -7.23 0.48 13.20
CA LEU A 87 -5.93 0.96 13.67
C LEU A 87 -6.01 2.45 14.05
N THR A 88 -6.70 3.25 13.23
CA THR A 88 -6.86 4.71 13.43
C THR A 88 -7.68 5.01 14.68
N THR A 89 -8.79 4.31 14.91
CA THR A 89 -9.61 4.48 16.13
C THR A 89 -8.87 4.07 17.39
N LEU A 90 -8.11 2.97 17.36
CA LEU A 90 -7.23 2.57 18.46
C LEU A 90 -6.16 3.63 18.76
N LEU A 91 -5.52 4.19 17.73
CA LEU A 91 -4.52 5.26 17.86
C LEU A 91 -5.13 6.52 18.50
N VAL A 92 -6.30 6.96 18.01
CA VAL A 92 -7.00 8.13 18.58
C VAL A 92 -7.42 7.89 20.03
N ALA A 93 -7.90 6.68 20.37
CA ALA A 93 -8.22 6.31 21.75
C ALA A 93 -6.98 6.38 22.66
N LEU A 94 -5.84 5.83 22.23
CA LEU A 94 -4.57 5.90 22.96
C LEU A 94 -4.06 7.33 23.22
N TYR A 95 -4.42 8.30 22.38
CA TYR A 95 -4.03 9.71 22.56
C TYR A 95 -5.06 10.57 23.29
N ARG A 96 -6.36 10.22 23.29
CA ARG A 96 -7.45 11.06 23.85
C ARG A 96 -8.18 10.48 25.06
N ALA A 97 -8.18 9.16 25.27
CA ALA A 97 -8.93 8.54 26.37
C ALA A 97 -8.08 8.41 27.65
N PRO A 98 -8.64 8.68 28.85
CA PRO A 98 -7.94 8.48 30.12
C PRO A 98 -7.80 7.00 30.51
N SER A 99 -8.73 6.14 30.06
CA SER A 99 -8.71 4.68 30.21
C SER A 99 -9.42 4.01 29.03
N ILE A 100 -9.13 2.73 28.78
CA ILE A 100 -9.76 1.95 27.69
C ILE A 100 -10.31 0.65 28.29
N GLU A 101 -11.58 0.33 28.04
CA GLU A 101 -12.20 -0.91 28.51
C GLU A 101 -11.60 -2.16 27.84
N VAL A 102 -11.24 -3.15 28.66
CA VAL A 102 -10.70 -4.44 28.18
C VAL A 102 -11.69 -5.17 27.24
N ALA A 103 -13.00 -4.99 27.45
CA ALA A 103 -14.04 -5.55 26.60
C ALA A 103 -14.00 -4.98 25.16
N ALA A 104 -13.77 -3.67 25.02
CA ALA A 104 -13.60 -3.02 23.72
C ALA A 104 -12.34 -3.54 23.00
N VAL A 105 -11.22 -3.68 23.73
CA VAL A 105 -9.96 -4.23 23.18
C VAL A 105 -10.14 -5.67 22.67
N ARG A 106 -10.86 -6.54 23.41
CA ARG A 106 -11.13 -7.92 22.98
C ARG A 106 -12.02 -7.99 21.74
N ARG A 107 -13.04 -7.13 21.64
CA ARG A 107 -13.89 -7.03 20.43
C ARG A 107 -13.09 -6.54 19.24
N PHE A 108 -12.29 -5.49 19.42
CA PHE A 108 -11.41 -4.94 18.40
C PHE A 108 -10.40 -5.97 17.87
N SER A 109 -9.73 -6.69 18.77
CA SER A 109 -8.72 -7.70 18.41
C SER A 109 -9.31 -8.85 17.57
N ARG A 110 -10.57 -9.27 17.82
CA ARG A 110 -11.26 -10.26 16.99
C ARG A 110 -11.53 -9.75 15.57
N VAL A 111 -12.02 -8.52 15.44
CA VAL A 111 -12.25 -7.89 14.12
C VAL A 111 -10.94 -7.73 13.37
N ALA A 112 -9.90 -7.18 14.02
CA ALA A 112 -8.59 -7.00 13.41
C ALA A 112 -7.96 -8.32 12.93
N PHE A 113 -8.08 -9.41 13.71
CA PHE A 113 -7.62 -10.74 13.30
C PHE A 113 -8.42 -11.27 12.10
N ALA A 114 -9.75 -11.17 12.13
CA ALA A 114 -10.61 -11.59 11.02
C ALA A 114 -10.30 -10.81 9.73
N SER A 115 -10.07 -9.49 9.81
CA SER A 115 -9.63 -8.66 8.68
C SER A 115 -8.28 -9.12 8.13
N VAL A 116 -7.29 -9.41 8.97
CA VAL A 116 -5.97 -9.90 8.51
C VAL A 116 -6.08 -11.27 7.80
N VAL A 117 -6.90 -12.19 8.32
CA VAL A 117 -7.16 -13.48 7.66
C VAL A 117 -7.85 -13.27 6.32
N ALA A 118 -8.88 -12.42 6.25
CA ALA A 118 -9.57 -12.09 5.02
C ALA A 118 -8.61 -11.47 3.97
N LEU A 119 -7.80 -10.48 4.36
CA LEU A 119 -6.79 -9.85 3.50
C LEU A 119 -5.78 -10.87 2.94
N THR A 120 -5.34 -11.81 3.78
CA THR A 120 -4.36 -12.83 3.38
C THR A 120 -4.95 -13.78 2.33
N VAL A 121 -6.17 -14.30 2.56
CA VAL A 121 -6.82 -15.24 1.65
C VAL A 121 -7.21 -14.57 0.32
N THR A 122 -7.84 -13.40 0.39
CA THR A 122 -8.28 -12.64 -0.79
C THR A 122 -7.08 -12.13 -1.61
N GLY A 123 -6.04 -11.61 -0.94
CA GLY A 123 -4.81 -11.15 -1.59
C GLY A 123 -4.03 -12.28 -2.26
N LEU A 124 -3.99 -13.48 -1.68
CA LEU A 124 -3.37 -14.65 -2.29
C LEU A 124 -4.12 -15.10 -3.56
N TYR A 125 -5.46 -15.13 -3.51
CA TYR A 125 -6.28 -15.45 -4.69
C TYR A 125 -6.10 -14.43 -5.82
N GLN A 126 -6.15 -13.13 -5.50
CA GLN A 126 -5.89 -12.06 -6.47
C GLN A 126 -4.50 -12.18 -7.11
N SER A 127 -3.47 -12.40 -6.29
CA SER A 127 -2.09 -12.57 -6.73
C SER A 127 -1.95 -13.72 -7.74
N TRP A 128 -2.49 -14.90 -7.41
CA TRP A 128 -2.46 -16.07 -8.28
C TRP A 128 -3.19 -15.82 -9.61
N ARG A 129 -4.38 -15.21 -9.57
CA ARG A 129 -5.19 -14.89 -10.76
C ARG A 129 -4.50 -13.87 -11.70
N GLN A 130 -3.79 -12.89 -11.15
CA GLN A 130 -3.19 -11.80 -11.94
C GLN A 130 -1.82 -12.17 -12.53
N VAL A 131 -1.03 -12.99 -11.81
CA VAL A 131 0.29 -13.46 -12.27
C VAL A 131 0.16 -14.56 -13.33
N GLY A 132 -0.63 -15.61 -13.08
CA GLY A 132 -0.91 -16.68 -14.05
C GLY A 132 0.22 -17.68 -14.35
N SER A 133 1.50 -17.25 -14.38
CA SER A 133 2.67 -18.11 -14.67
C SER A 133 3.85 -17.81 -13.74
N TRP A 134 4.79 -18.73 -13.59
CA TRP A 134 5.99 -18.49 -12.76
C TRP A 134 6.96 -17.48 -13.41
N SER A 135 7.07 -17.47 -14.74
CA SER A 135 7.82 -16.47 -15.51
C SER A 135 7.24 -15.07 -15.32
N ALA A 136 5.91 -14.92 -15.34
CA ALA A 136 5.27 -13.64 -15.08
C ALA A 136 5.56 -13.09 -13.68
N LEU A 137 5.94 -13.91 -12.70
CA LEU A 137 6.30 -13.43 -11.36
C LEU A 137 7.67 -12.72 -11.32
N THR A 138 8.63 -13.14 -12.16
CA THR A 138 10.00 -12.60 -12.18
C THR A 138 10.25 -11.63 -13.33
N ASP A 139 9.62 -11.86 -14.48
CA ASP A 139 9.98 -11.25 -15.76
C ASP A 139 9.07 -10.07 -16.14
N THR A 140 8.08 -9.75 -15.30
CA THR A 140 7.14 -8.63 -15.46
C THR A 140 7.32 -7.60 -14.36
N THR A 141 7.02 -6.33 -14.66
CA THR A 141 7.10 -5.26 -13.66
C THR A 141 6.08 -5.49 -12.54
N TYR A 142 4.89 -5.98 -12.91
CA TYR A 142 3.84 -6.36 -11.98
C TYR A 142 4.30 -7.44 -10.99
N GLY A 143 4.91 -8.52 -11.47
CA GLY A 143 5.39 -9.62 -10.63
C GLY A 143 6.46 -9.18 -9.64
N GLN A 144 7.40 -8.34 -10.08
CA GLN A 144 8.45 -7.79 -9.22
C GLN A 144 7.88 -6.88 -8.11
N LEU A 145 6.94 -5.98 -8.44
CA LEU A 145 6.26 -5.14 -7.44
C LEU A 145 5.43 -5.99 -6.46
N LEU A 146 4.82 -7.09 -6.93
CA LEU A 146 4.08 -8.02 -6.08
C LEU A 146 4.99 -8.72 -5.07
N LEU A 147 6.18 -9.17 -5.50
CA LEU A 147 7.20 -9.74 -4.61
C LEU A 147 7.64 -8.71 -3.55
N VAL A 148 7.84 -7.45 -3.93
CA VAL A 148 8.15 -6.36 -2.98
C VAL A 148 7.00 -6.17 -1.98
N LYS A 149 5.74 -6.16 -2.44
CA LYS A 149 4.56 -6.07 -1.56
C LYS A 149 4.49 -7.24 -0.56
N VAL A 150 4.70 -8.47 -1.01
CA VAL A 150 4.72 -9.66 -0.13
C VAL A 150 5.87 -9.56 0.89
N GLY A 151 7.05 -9.12 0.47
CA GLY A 151 8.18 -8.87 1.37
C GLY A 151 7.87 -7.82 2.44
N LEU A 152 7.25 -6.70 2.06
CA LEU A 152 6.82 -5.65 3.00
C LEU A 152 5.75 -6.14 3.99
N VAL A 153 4.79 -6.96 3.55
CA VAL A 153 3.81 -7.60 4.46
C VAL A 153 4.52 -8.54 5.43
N ALA A 154 5.46 -9.36 4.97
CA ALA A 154 6.22 -10.26 5.85
C ALA A 154 7.05 -9.49 6.90
N VAL A 155 7.67 -8.37 6.51
CA VAL A 155 8.36 -7.45 7.43
C VAL A 155 7.40 -6.86 8.45
N LEU A 156 6.23 -6.36 8.03
CA LEU A 156 5.21 -5.79 8.93
C LEU A 156 4.71 -6.84 9.94
N VAL A 157 4.43 -8.07 9.50
CA VAL A 157 4.04 -9.19 10.37
C VAL A 157 5.18 -9.55 11.34
N GLY A 158 6.44 -9.56 10.87
CA GLY A 158 7.62 -9.80 11.70
C GLY A 158 7.79 -8.76 12.82
N ILE A 159 7.68 -7.47 12.49
CA ILE A 159 7.69 -6.36 13.47
C ILE A 159 6.54 -6.54 14.48
N ALA A 160 5.33 -6.80 13.99
CA ALA A 160 4.14 -6.99 14.82
C ALA A 160 4.18 -8.26 15.69
N TRP A 161 5.00 -9.27 15.35
CA TRP A 161 5.26 -10.44 16.19
C TRP A 161 6.31 -10.12 17.26
N ILE A 162 7.39 -9.41 16.90
CA ILE A 162 8.40 -8.95 17.85
C ILE A 162 7.77 -8.02 18.90
N SER A 163 6.98 -7.03 18.50
CA SER A 163 6.33 -6.09 19.43
C SER A 163 5.42 -6.81 20.44
N ARG A 164 4.59 -7.74 19.97
CA ARG A 164 3.75 -8.60 20.84
C ARG A 164 4.55 -9.50 21.79
N ARG A 165 5.67 -10.07 21.31
CA ARG A 165 6.55 -10.92 22.15
C ARG A 165 7.29 -10.12 23.22
N TRP A 166 7.58 -8.84 22.99
CA TRP A 166 8.16 -7.94 23.99
C TRP A 166 7.12 -7.51 25.04
N THR A 167 5.89 -7.16 24.62
CA THR A 167 4.83 -6.81 25.59
C THR A 167 4.42 -7.98 26.47
N ALA A 168 4.45 -9.22 25.95
CA ALA A 168 4.14 -10.44 26.72
C ALA A 168 5.24 -10.87 27.71
N ARG A 169 6.34 -10.10 27.84
CA ARG A 169 7.47 -10.38 28.75
C ARG A 169 7.55 -9.42 29.94
N LEU A 170 6.59 -8.50 30.05
CA LEU A 170 6.47 -7.62 31.20
C LEU A 170 5.77 -8.39 32.33
N PRO A 171 6.42 -8.62 33.48
CA PRO A 171 5.73 -9.20 34.63
C PRO A 171 4.65 -8.22 35.09
N GLU A 172 3.45 -8.73 35.38
CA GLU A 172 2.44 -7.95 36.07
C GLU A 172 3.01 -7.53 37.42
N THR A 173 3.12 -6.22 37.65
CA THR A 173 3.42 -5.72 38.99
C THR A 173 2.20 -6.06 39.84
N PRO A 174 2.33 -6.85 40.91
CA PRO A 174 1.19 -7.12 41.77
C PRO A 174 0.65 -5.78 42.27
N GLU A 175 -0.64 -5.52 42.08
CA GLU A 175 -1.28 -4.42 42.80
C GLU A 175 -1.03 -4.67 44.28
N ALA A 176 -0.30 -3.75 44.93
CA ALA A 176 -0.08 -3.83 46.35
C ALA A 176 -1.46 -3.78 47.03
N THR A 177 -1.82 -4.88 47.70
CA THR A 177 -3.10 -5.07 48.39
C THR A 177 -3.29 -4.04 49.50
N ALA A 178 -3.72 -2.84 49.12
CA ALA A 178 -4.09 -1.76 50.02
C ALA A 178 -5.51 -1.98 50.58
N THR A 179 -5.72 -3.17 51.16
CA THR A 179 -6.92 -3.52 51.92
C THR A 179 -6.48 -4.16 53.24
N ALA A 180 -5.82 -3.36 54.07
CA ALA A 180 -5.64 -3.64 55.47
C ALA A 180 -6.51 -2.69 56.29
N GLU A 181 -7.11 -3.22 57.37
CA GLU A 181 -7.59 -2.47 58.53
C GLU A 181 -8.93 -1.71 58.44
N THR A 182 -10.02 -2.44 58.12
CA THR A 182 -11.36 -2.13 58.69
C THR A 182 -12.16 -3.39 59.04
N ALA A 183 -11.63 -4.24 59.94
CA ALA A 183 -12.37 -5.38 60.49
C ALA A 183 -11.81 -5.82 61.86
N VAL A 184 -11.95 -4.97 62.88
CA VAL A 184 -11.87 -5.39 64.28
C VAL A 184 -13.23 -5.13 64.92
N THR A 185 -14.07 -6.18 65.02
CA THR A 185 -15.03 -6.48 66.11
C THR A 185 -15.93 -7.65 65.69
N ALA A 186 -16.16 -8.59 66.62
CA ALA A 186 -17.04 -9.77 66.52
C ALA A 186 -16.61 -10.83 65.47
N ASP A 187 -16.67 -12.13 65.73
CA ASP A 187 -17.15 -12.86 66.90
C ASP A 187 -16.26 -14.10 67.16
N ALA A 188 -16.24 -14.60 68.40
CA ALA A 188 -15.36 -15.69 68.81
C ALA A 188 -16.10 -16.78 69.60
N THR A 189 -16.43 -17.89 68.94
CA THR A 189 -16.94 -19.11 69.57
C THR A 189 -16.49 -20.36 68.80
N ASP A 190 -15.93 -21.32 69.53
CA ASP A 190 -15.72 -22.75 69.22
C ASP A 190 -14.85 -23.14 67.99
N ALA A 191 -14.02 -24.20 68.05
CA ALA A 191 -13.73 -25.15 69.14
C ALA A 191 -12.29 -25.73 69.07
N THR A 192 -11.90 -26.35 70.19
CA THR A 192 -10.69 -27.13 70.48
C THR A 192 -10.43 -28.35 69.59
N ASP A 193 -9.18 -28.52 69.13
CA ASP A 193 -8.25 -29.66 69.43
C ASP A 193 -6.90 -29.35 68.72
N ALA A 194 -5.71 -29.26 69.33
CA ALA A 194 -5.00 -30.05 70.35
C ALA A 194 -4.21 -31.26 69.81
N THR A 195 -2.86 -31.16 69.89
CA THR A 195 -1.85 -32.27 69.95
C THR A 195 -1.69 -33.21 68.72
N ASP A 196 -0.54 -33.81 68.40
CA ASP A 196 0.89 -33.71 68.82
C ASP A 196 1.78 -34.46 67.77
N ALA A 197 3.11 -34.41 67.92
CA ALA A 197 4.17 -35.20 67.24
C ALA A 197 4.41 -34.93 65.72
N THR A 198 5.59 -34.53 65.22
CA THR A 198 7.00 -34.95 65.43
C THR A 198 7.43 -36.17 64.59
N ASP A 199 8.09 -35.92 63.44
CA ASP A 199 9.32 -36.59 62.95
C ASP A 199 9.82 -35.83 61.69
N THR A 200 10.95 -35.11 61.71
CA THR A 200 12.36 -35.50 61.45
C THR A 200 12.76 -35.66 59.98
N THR A 201 13.89 -35.00 59.63
CA THR A 201 14.86 -35.34 58.56
C THR A 201 14.37 -35.28 57.09
N GLU A 202 15.18 -34.94 56.08
CA GLU A 202 16.65 -34.85 55.99
C GLU A 202 17.09 -33.86 54.87
N THR A 203 18.38 -33.46 54.86
CA THR A 203 19.27 -33.07 53.72
C THR A 203 18.70 -32.69 52.34
N ALA A 204 19.26 -31.79 51.51
CA ALA A 204 20.36 -30.80 51.56
C ALA A 204 20.25 -29.96 50.23
N ASP A 205 21.19 -29.16 49.68
CA ASP A 205 22.59 -28.81 50.00
C ASP A 205 22.99 -27.47 49.27
N ALA A 206 24.25 -27.05 49.43
CA ALA A 206 25.16 -26.36 48.50
C ALA A 206 24.62 -25.22 47.56
N GLU A 207 25.07 -23.96 47.72
CA GLU A 207 26.24 -23.32 47.03
C GLU A 207 25.81 -22.42 45.82
N GLU A 208 26.51 -21.36 45.38
CA GLU A 208 27.51 -20.44 45.98
C GLU A 208 27.64 -19.19 45.06
N LYS A 209 28.10 -18.02 45.58
CA LYS A 209 28.79 -16.89 44.84
C LYS A 209 28.08 -16.22 43.63
N GLN A 210 28.49 -15.06 43.06
CA GLN A 210 29.32 -13.89 43.43
C GLN A 210 28.77 -12.71 42.56
N ARG A 211 28.46 -11.51 43.07
CA ARG A 211 29.33 -10.33 43.34
C ARG A 211 30.15 -9.78 42.14
N ALA A 212 29.72 -8.64 41.58
CA ALA A 212 30.49 -7.49 41.03
C ALA A 212 29.50 -6.55 40.28
N GLU A 213 29.36 -5.22 40.42
CA GLU A 213 30.15 -4.06 40.91
C GLU A 213 30.62 -3.12 39.75
N VAL A 214 30.61 -1.79 40.01
CA VAL A 214 31.12 -0.67 39.17
C VAL A 214 30.27 -0.30 37.92
N ALA A 215 30.14 0.95 37.44
CA ALA A 215 29.88 2.31 37.96
C ALA A 215 30.09 3.33 36.81
N ALA A 216 29.85 4.63 37.06
CA ALA A 216 29.98 5.80 36.14
C ALA A 216 28.94 5.89 34.98
N GLY A 217 28.41 7.06 34.60
CA GLY A 217 28.52 8.41 35.17
C GLY A 217 29.18 9.44 34.24
N ALA A 218 28.37 10.21 33.49
CA ALA A 218 28.70 11.56 32.99
C ALA A 218 27.50 12.19 32.24
N SER A 219 27.21 13.45 32.56
CA SER A 219 26.63 14.43 31.62
C SER A 219 27.74 15.47 31.31
N PRO A 220 27.59 16.34 30.28
CA PRO A 220 26.97 17.64 30.55
C PRO A 220 26.14 18.21 29.36
N ALA A 221 25.64 19.43 29.54
CA ALA A 221 24.69 20.10 28.64
C ALA A 221 25.29 21.31 27.87
N VAL A 222 24.73 21.59 26.70
CA VAL A 222 24.72 22.88 25.96
C VAL A 222 23.47 22.83 25.04
N GLY A 223 22.77 23.90 24.66
CA GLY A 223 22.85 25.33 24.98
C GLY A 223 21.54 26.01 24.51
N ALA A 224 21.32 27.27 24.89
CA ALA A 224 20.07 27.99 24.61
C ALA A 224 20.10 28.82 23.31
N SER A 225 18.91 29.13 22.77
CA SER A 225 18.67 30.36 21.99
C SER A 225 17.17 30.69 21.93
N SER A 226 16.86 31.98 21.85
CA SER A 226 15.52 32.54 21.99
C SER A 226 15.13 33.45 20.82
N MET A 227 13.86 33.42 20.40
CA MET A 227 13.10 34.55 19.84
C MET A 227 11.65 34.38 20.30
N ALA A 228 10.93 35.33 20.92
CA ALA A 228 10.77 36.78 20.72
C ALA A 228 9.82 37.15 19.56
N ALA A 229 8.55 37.43 19.89
CA ALA A 229 7.65 38.36 19.19
C ALA A 229 6.37 38.59 20.03
N ALA A 230 5.82 39.80 20.04
CA ALA A 230 4.60 40.14 20.79
C ALA A 230 3.76 41.22 20.08
N SER A 231 2.42 41.05 20.09
CA SER A 231 1.38 42.10 19.92
C SER A 231 1.30 42.86 18.58
N PRO A 232 0.27 43.73 18.31
CA PRO A 232 -0.99 44.03 19.04
C PRO A 232 -2.31 44.10 18.20
N GLY A 233 -3.47 44.35 18.86
CA GLY A 233 -4.70 44.98 18.29
C GLY A 233 -5.77 44.02 17.71
N SER A 234 -7.09 44.30 17.74
CA SER A 234 -7.89 45.46 18.20
C SER A 234 -9.29 45.01 18.69
N HIS A 235 -9.75 45.44 19.88
CA HIS A 235 -10.83 46.43 20.12
C HIS A 235 -12.16 46.33 19.34
N SER A 236 -13.22 45.92 20.05
CA SER A 236 -14.59 46.45 20.02
C SER A 236 -15.36 45.86 21.23
N SER A 237 -15.38 46.47 22.42
CA SER A 237 -16.31 47.52 22.86
C SER A 237 -17.79 47.16 22.72
N GLU A 238 -18.41 46.71 23.82
CA GLU A 238 -19.67 47.29 24.30
C GLU A 238 -19.79 47.06 25.82
N ALA A 239 -20.56 47.92 26.48
CA ALA A 239 -20.53 48.10 27.93
C ALA A 239 -21.93 47.98 28.54
N SER A 240 -22.01 47.41 29.74
CA SER A 240 -23.13 47.65 30.65
C SER A 240 -22.75 47.26 32.08
N ASP A 241 -22.54 48.29 32.89
CA ASP A 241 -23.13 48.47 34.22
C ASP A 241 -23.08 47.32 35.25
N ALA A 242 -22.27 47.52 36.30
CA ALA A 242 -22.49 46.96 37.62
C ALA A 242 -21.80 47.85 38.67
N SER A 243 -22.62 48.51 39.47
CA SER A 243 -22.22 49.33 40.62
C SER A 243 -21.67 48.51 41.79
N ASP A 244 -21.00 49.22 42.70
CA ASP A 244 -20.62 48.82 44.07
C ASP A 244 -19.42 47.85 44.19
N ALA A 245 -18.26 48.46 44.42
CA ALA A 245 -17.07 47.79 44.92
C ALA A 245 -16.58 48.54 46.16
N SER A 246 -16.76 47.90 47.31
CA SER A 246 -16.40 48.43 48.62
C SER A 246 -14.90 48.74 48.73
N ASP A 247 -14.56 49.76 49.53
CA ASP A 247 -13.19 50.17 49.79
C ASP A 247 -12.34 49.01 50.36
N LYS A 248 -11.47 48.47 49.50
CA LYS A 248 -10.35 47.60 49.86
C LYS A 248 -9.14 48.08 49.08
N GLY A 249 -8.11 48.48 49.83
CA GLY A 249 -6.91 49.12 49.28
C GLY A 249 -6.18 48.30 48.21
N PRO A 250 -5.32 48.94 47.41
CA PRO A 250 -4.70 48.36 46.21
C PRO A 250 -3.80 47.13 46.45
N GLU A 251 -3.54 46.75 47.70
CA GLU A 251 -2.72 45.60 48.09
C GLU A 251 -3.48 44.26 47.98
N ASP A 252 -4.76 44.19 48.41
CA ASP A 252 -5.58 42.95 48.42
C ASP A 252 -5.92 42.47 46.99
N ALA A 253 -6.09 43.43 46.06
CA ALA A 253 -6.22 43.15 44.62
C ALA A 253 -4.91 42.64 43.98
N GLY A 254 -3.75 42.95 44.57
CA GLY A 254 -2.45 42.43 44.16
C GLY A 254 -2.28 40.97 44.55
N ASP A 255 -2.65 40.61 45.78
CA ASP A 255 -2.49 39.25 46.30
C ASP A 255 -3.47 38.24 45.70
N SER A 256 -4.73 38.63 45.45
CA SER A 256 -5.69 37.79 44.73
C SER A 256 -5.24 37.48 43.29
N ARG A 257 -4.69 38.47 42.55
CA ARG A 257 -4.11 38.26 41.21
C ARG A 257 -2.86 37.37 41.27
N ARG A 258 -1.98 37.58 42.25
CA ARG A 258 -0.77 36.78 42.50
C ARG A 258 -1.15 35.32 42.81
N ALA A 259 -2.16 35.09 43.64
CA ALA A 259 -2.69 33.76 43.95
C ALA A 259 -3.25 33.05 42.70
N ALA A 260 -4.05 33.74 41.88
CA ALA A 260 -4.58 33.20 40.63
C ALA A 260 -3.48 32.90 39.58
N GLN A 261 -2.38 33.64 39.58
CA GLN A 261 -1.22 33.39 38.72
C GLN A 261 -0.41 32.19 39.21
N LEU A 262 -0.19 32.06 40.53
CA LEU A 262 0.47 30.90 41.15
C LEU A 262 -0.36 29.61 40.99
N ALA A 263 -1.69 29.67 41.06
CA ALA A 263 -2.57 28.53 40.78
C ALA A 263 -2.39 28.01 39.35
N ARG A 264 -2.39 28.91 38.35
CA ARG A 264 -2.13 28.55 36.94
C ARG A 264 -0.72 27.97 36.74
N GLN A 265 0.30 28.54 37.37
CA GLN A 265 1.66 27.98 37.34
C GLN A 265 1.72 26.58 37.97
N ARG A 266 1.08 26.35 39.12
CA ARG A 266 1.02 25.03 39.77
C ARG A 266 0.33 23.99 38.88
N VAL A 267 -0.78 24.34 38.22
CA VAL A 267 -1.47 23.46 37.25
C VAL A 267 -0.59 23.19 36.01
N ALA A 268 0.11 24.20 35.48
CA ALA A 268 1.04 24.03 34.36
C ALA A 268 2.24 23.14 34.73
N VAL A 269 2.79 23.28 35.94
CA VAL A 269 3.88 22.43 36.45
C VAL A 269 3.38 21.01 36.74
N ALA A 270 2.17 20.85 37.30
CA ALA A 270 1.57 19.54 37.56
C ALA A 270 1.31 18.78 36.25
N THR A 271 0.71 19.42 35.25
CA THR A 271 0.48 18.82 33.92
C THR A 271 1.79 18.54 33.19
N ALA A 272 2.79 19.42 33.28
CA ALA A 272 4.13 19.16 32.74
C ALA A 272 4.85 18.00 33.46
N ARG A 273 4.68 17.85 34.78
CA ARG A 273 5.22 16.73 35.57
C ARG A 273 4.50 15.43 35.24
N GLN A 274 3.16 15.43 35.13
CA GLN A 274 2.36 14.30 34.67
C GLN A 274 2.81 13.84 33.29
N LYS A 275 2.99 14.79 32.35
CA LYS A 275 3.51 14.53 31.00
C LYS A 275 4.93 13.97 31.05
N ARG A 276 5.83 14.56 31.85
CA ARG A 276 7.23 14.11 31.97
C ARG A 276 7.34 12.71 32.58
N ILE A 277 6.54 12.37 33.60
CA ILE A 277 6.48 11.02 34.19
C ILE A 277 5.93 10.03 33.16
N ARG A 278 4.85 10.39 32.45
CA ARG A 278 4.24 9.60 31.36
C ARG A 278 5.18 9.39 30.15
N ASP A 279 6.11 10.33 29.92
CA ASP A 279 7.08 10.29 28.82
C ASP A 279 8.46 9.72 29.25
N ALA A 280 8.69 9.48 30.56
CA ALA A 280 9.96 8.99 31.11
C ALA A 280 10.10 7.45 31.19
N ASP A 281 9.03 6.71 30.89
CA ASP A 281 9.01 5.26 30.87
C ASP A 281 9.80 4.71 29.66
N PRO A 282 10.90 3.96 29.85
CA PRO A 282 11.70 3.38 28.77
C PRO A 282 10.85 2.51 27.81
N LEU A 283 9.85 1.80 28.34
CA LEU A 283 8.98 0.90 27.58
C LEU A 283 8.12 1.68 26.59
N ARG A 284 7.63 2.86 26.97
CA ARG A 284 6.88 3.77 26.08
C ARG A 284 7.75 4.36 24.98
N SER A 285 9.03 4.60 25.23
CA SER A 285 9.96 5.07 24.19
C SER A 285 10.22 3.99 23.13
N GLY A 286 10.32 2.72 23.56
CA GLY A 286 10.39 1.55 22.66
C GLY A 286 9.11 1.41 21.83
N LEU A 287 7.95 1.46 22.49
CA LEU A 287 6.64 1.37 21.82
C LEU A 287 6.40 2.50 20.80
N ARG A 288 6.81 3.74 21.10
CA ARG A 288 6.73 4.84 20.12
C ARG A 288 7.60 4.58 18.89
N ARG A 289 8.81 4.02 19.07
CA ARG A 289 9.71 3.67 17.95
C ARG A 289 9.16 2.51 17.13
N SER A 290 8.57 1.48 17.75
CA SER A 290 7.94 0.39 17.01
C SER A 290 6.70 0.86 16.24
N VAL A 291 5.83 1.67 16.84
CA VAL A 291 4.64 2.24 16.16
C VAL A 291 5.03 3.16 14.99
N LEU A 292 6.10 3.96 15.12
CA LEU A 292 6.61 4.77 14.00
C LEU A 292 7.21 3.90 12.87
N ALA A 293 7.89 2.80 13.22
CA ALA A 293 8.39 1.84 12.22
C ALA A 293 7.24 1.09 11.51
N GLU A 294 6.24 0.62 12.26
CA GLU A 294 5.03 -0.01 11.73
C GLU A 294 4.26 0.94 10.80
N ALA A 295 4.10 2.22 11.19
CA ALA A 295 3.50 3.25 10.34
C ALA A 295 4.33 3.55 9.09
N GLY A 296 5.66 3.62 9.19
CA GLY A 296 6.55 3.81 8.05
C GLY A 296 6.44 2.68 7.02
N VAL A 297 6.45 1.42 7.49
CA VAL A 297 6.25 0.25 6.62
C VAL A 297 4.86 0.25 5.99
N ALA A 298 3.81 0.65 6.73
CA ALA A 298 2.46 0.77 6.19
C ALA A 298 2.35 1.84 5.07
N VAL A 299 3.03 2.98 5.20
CA VAL A 299 3.08 4.02 4.15
C VAL A 299 3.79 3.49 2.89
N VAL A 300 4.93 2.80 3.04
CA VAL A 300 5.62 2.19 1.90
C VAL A 300 4.77 1.09 1.24
N LEU A 301 4.09 0.27 2.03
CA LEU A 301 3.17 -0.76 1.54
C LEU A 301 2.00 -0.18 0.72
N LEU A 302 1.46 0.96 1.15
CA LEU A 302 0.44 1.71 0.41
C LEU A 302 1.00 2.24 -0.91
N ALA A 303 2.17 2.89 -0.90
CA ALA A 303 2.80 3.41 -2.12
C ALA A 303 3.08 2.30 -3.16
N VAL A 304 3.61 1.15 -2.72
CA VAL A 304 3.82 -0.03 -3.59
C VAL A 304 2.49 -0.62 -4.08
N THR A 305 1.44 -0.61 -3.25
CA THR A 305 0.10 -1.04 -3.67
C THR A 305 -0.50 -0.12 -4.73
N THR A 306 -0.34 1.20 -4.59
CA THR A 306 -0.77 2.18 -5.60
C THR A 306 -0.01 2.02 -6.92
N ALA A 307 1.29 1.73 -6.86
CA ALA A 307 2.08 1.41 -8.05
C ALA A 307 1.55 0.13 -8.74
N LEU A 308 1.29 -0.94 -7.98
CA LEU A 308 0.71 -2.20 -8.48
C LEU A 308 -0.63 -2.00 -9.20
N THR A 309 -1.54 -1.20 -8.64
CA THR A 309 -2.84 -0.89 -9.26
C THR A 309 -2.73 -0.04 -10.53
N SER A 310 -1.57 0.59 -10.78
CA SER A 310 -1.28 1.31 -12.03
C SER A 310 -0.54 0.48 -13.08
N THR A 311 -0.12 -0.74 -12.75
CA THR A 311 0.59 -1.64 -13.68
C THR A 311 -0.33 -2.70 -14.28
N GLU A 312 -0.13 -3.02 -15.56
CA GLU A 312 -0.83 -4.13 -16.21
C GLU A 312 -0.54 -5.47 -15.49
N PRO A 313 -1.52 -6.38 -15.34
CA PRO A 313 -1.30 -7.70 -14.75
C PRO A 313 -0.20 -8.49 -15.47
N GLY A 314 0.64 -9.22 -14.72
CA GLY A 314 1.77 -9.95 -15.30
C GLY A 314 1.39 -10.88 -16.47
N ARG A 315 0.21 -11.53 -16.38
CA ARG A 315 -0.33 -12.38 -17.46
C ARG A 315 -0.66 -11.63 -18.77
N THR A 316 -0.97 -10.33 -18.73
CA THR A 316 -1.23 -9.53 -19.94
C THR A 316 0.07 -8.97 -20.50
N GLU A 317 1.01 -8.56 -19.63
CA GLU A 317 2.36 -8.16 -20.04
C GLU A 317 3.11 -9.31 -20.75
N GLU A 318 3.03 -10.53 -20.21
CA GLU A 318 3.61 -11.74 -20.83
C GLU A 318 2.95 -12.08 -22.17
N ALA A 319 1.62 -11.96 -22.28
CA ALA A 319 0.91 -12.18 -23.54
C ALA A 319 1.29 -11.14 -24.62
N ALA A 320 1.42 -9.86 -24.25
CA ALA A 320 1.86 -8.80 -25.15
C ALA A 320 3.32 -9.01 -25.62
N LYS A 321 4.21 -9.42 -24.70
CA LYS A 321 5.59 -9.84 -25.01
C LYS A 321 5.61 -11.03 -25.98
N ALA A 322 4.78 -12.05 -25.76
CA ALA A 322 4.69 -13.22 -26.63
C ALA A 322 4.16 -12.91 -28.04
N VAL A 323 3.17 -12.04 -28.17
CA VAL A 323 2.67 -11.54 -29.47
C VAL A 323 3.75 -10.76 -30.21
N THR A 324 4.46 -9.87 -29.51
CA THR A 324 5.57 -9.07 -30.08
C THR A 324 6.73 -9.97 -30.53
N ALA A 325 7.15 -10.91 -29.69
CA ALA A 325 8.16 -11.90 -30.04
C ALA A 325 7.74 -12.73 -31.27
N SER A 326 6.48 -13.17 -31.33
CA SER A 326 5.93 -13.90 -32.48
C SER A 326 5.89 -13.07 -33.78
N ALA A 327 5.74 -11.75 -33.69
CA ALA A 327 5.79 -10.85 -34.85
C ALA A 327 7.24 -10.67 -35.33
N SER A 328 8.18 -10.44 -34.42
CA SER A 328 9.62 -10.40 -34.72
C SER A 328 10.14 -11.72 -35.28
N GLN A 329 9.66 -12.85 -34.78
CA GLN A 329 10.11 -14.19 -35.21
C GLN A 329 9.56 -14.62 -36.59
N ARG A 330 8.54 -13.91 -37.12
CA ARG A 330 8.12 -14.00 -38.54
C ARG A 330 8.87 -13.02 -39.44
N SER A 331 9.48 -11.97 -38.87
CA SER A 331 10.19 -10.92 -39.59
C SER A 331 11.69 -11.20 -39.59
N GLY A 332 12.21 -11.83 -40.64
CA GLY A 332 13.63 -12.13 -40.78
C GLY A 332 14.08 -12.07 -42.24
N PRO A 333 15.40 -12.01 -42.50
CA PRO A 333 15.93 -11.78 -43.84
C PRO A 333 15.55 -12.90 -44.81
N LEU A 334 14.66 -12.58 -45.76
CA LEU A 334 14.24 -13.47 -46.84
C LEU A 334 15.35 -13.53 -47.89
N SER A 335 15.99 -14.69 -48.07
CA SER A 335 17.00 -14.91 -49.11
C SER A 335 16.51 -15.86 -50.20
N LEU A 336 16.51 -15.40 -51.44
CA LEU A 336 16.03 -16.08 -52.63
C LEU A 336 17.14 -16.21 -53.67
N THR A 337 17.65 -17.42 -53.82
CA THR A 337 18.57 -17.78 -54.91
C THR A 337 17.76 -18.09 -56.17
N ILE A 338 18.01 -17.35 -57.26
CA ILE A 338 17.29 -17.42 -58.54
C ILE A 338 18.32 -17.65 -59.66
N PRO A 339 18.35 -18.81 -60.33
CA PRO A 339 19.23 -19.04 -61.49
C PRO A 339 18.71 -18.25 -62.71
N PHE A 340 19.63 -17.81 -63.57
CA PHE A 340 19.29 -17.19 -64.86
C PHE A 340 20.24 -17.63 -65.97
N ASP A 341 19.77 -17.54 -67.21
CA ASP A 341 20.52 -17.85 -68.43
C ASP A 341 20.06 -16.87 -69.52
N THR A 342 20.94 -15.97 -69.96
CA THR A 342 20.65 -14.99 -71.02
C THR A 342 21.03 -15.50 -72.41
N GLY A 343 21.58 -16.71 -72.55
CA GLY A 343 21.98 -17.31 -73.83
C GLY A 343 23.30 -16.80 -74.43
N GLY A 344 23.79 -15.61 -74.03
CA GLY A 344 25.05 -15.03 -74.50
C GLY A 344 26.31 -15.70 -73.93
N GLN A 345 27.50 -15.26 -74.39
CA GLN A 345 28.78 -15.65 -73.77
C GLN A 345 28.81 -15.23 -72.29
N ASP A 346 29.17 -16.15 -71.40
CA ASP A 346 29.06 -16.01 -69.95
C ASP A 346 27.65 -15.64 -69.41
N GLY A 347 26.59 -15.76 -70.23
CA GLY A 347 25.23 -15.33 -69.88
C GLY A 347 24.52 -16.11 -68.76
N LYS A 348 25.17 -17.12 -68.19
CA LYS A 348 24.61 -17.98 -67.12
C LYS A 348 25.04 -17.47 -65.76
N GLY A 349 24.15 -17.53 -64.79
CA GLY A 349 24.47 -17.11 -63.44
C GLY A 349 23.36 -17.37 -62.43
N THR A 350 23.48 -16.71 -61.30
CA THR A 350 22.51 -16.77 -60.21
C THR A 350 22.41 -15.40 -59.55
N ALA A 351 21.18 -14.90 -59.45
CA ALA A 351 20.83 -13.72 -58.66
C ALA A 351 20.33 -14.19 -57.28
N ARG A 352 21.06 -13.87 -56.22
CA ARG A 352 20.61 -14.02 -54.83
C ARG A 352 20.03 -12.69 -54.38
N LEU A 353 18.71 -12.61 -54.29
CA LEU A 353 18.00 -11.49 -53.69
C LEU A 353 17.85 -11.74 -52.19
N THR A 354 18.20 -10.76 -51.37
CA THR A 354 17.96 -10.75 -49.93
C THR A 354 17.10 -9.53 -49.59
N LEU A 355 16.05 -9.72 -48.79
CA LEU A 355 15.14 -8.65 -48.33
C LEU A 355 15.08 -8.71 -46.79
N ASP A 356 15.45 -7.63 -46.11
CA ASP A 356 15.56 -7.57 -44.65
C ASP A 356 14.66 -6.45 -44.09
N PRO A 357 13.78 -6.71 -43.09
CA PRO A 357 13.47 -8.00 -42.44
C PRO A 357 12.26 -8.72 -43.08
N ALA A 358 12.06 -8.55 -44.39
CA ALA A 358 10.99 -9.16 -45.19
C ALA A 358 9.57 -8.98 -44.60
N ARG A 359 9.26 -7.75 -44.18
CA ARG A 359 8.01 -7.39 -43.50
C ARG A 359 7.17 -6.41 -44.32
N VAL A 360 5.94 -6.18 -43.87
CA VAL A 360 5.10 -5.06 -44.34
C VAL A 360 5.73 -3.72 -43.94
N GLY A 361 5.75 -2.77 -44.88
CA GLY A 361 6.41 -1.48 -44.76
C GLY A 361 7.78 -1.45 -45.44
N GLY A 362 8.69 -0.63 -44.90
CA GLY A 362 10.04 -0.46 -45.44
C GLY A 362 10.95 -1.66 -45.17
N ASN A 363 11.68 -2.08 -46.20
CA ASN A 363 12.70 -3.11 -46.17
C ASN A 363 13.98 -2.60 -46.86
N GLU A 364 15.10 -3.23 -46.56
CA GLU A 364 16.33 -3.12 -47.36
C GLU A 364 16.47 -4.34 -48.26
N MET A 365 16.81 -4.13 -49.53
CA MET A 365 16.99 -5.19 -50.52
C MET A 365 18.43 -5.20 -51.01
N HIS A 366 19.05 -6.37 -51.05
CA HIS A 366 20.31 -6.59 -51.75
C HIS A 366 20.13 -7.62 -52.87
N VAL A 367 20.85 -7.45 -53.98
CA VAL A 367 20.94 -8.47 -55.03
C VAL A 367 22.41 -8.76 -55.32
N PHE A 368 22.81 -10.01 -55.12
CA PHE A 368 24.13 -10.52 -55.46
C PHE A 368 24.05 -11.37 -56.73
N VAL A 369 24.74 -10.95 -57.78
CA VAL A 369 24.81 -11.67 -59.06
C VAL A 369 26.13 -12.42 -59.13
N THR A 370 26.08 -13.75 -59.28
CA THR A 370 27.26 -14.61 -59.36
C THR A 370 27.24 -15.48 -60.62
N ARG A 371 28.43 -15.78 -61.15
CA ARG A 371 28.64 -16.77 -62.21
C ARG A 371 28.54 -18.20 -61.64
N PRO A 372 28.41 -19.25 -62.48
CA PRO A 372 28.36 -20.64 -62.03
C PRO A 372 29.63 -21.11 -61.29
N ASN A 373 30.75 -20.42 -61.49
CA ASN A 373 32.01 -20.64 -60.76
C ASN A 373 32.08 -19.92 -59.39
N GLY A 374 30.97 -19.33 -58.93
CA GLY A 374 30.87 -18.63 -57.65
C GLY A 374 31.46 -17.21 -57.62
N LYS A 375 32.18 -16.76 -58.65
CA LYS A 375 32.70 -15.39 -58.72
C LYS A 375 31.56 -14.40 -58.96
N ALA A 376 31.68 -13.20 -58.37
CA ALA A 376 30.77 -12.10 -58.65
C ALA A 376 30.70 -11.80 -60.15
N PHE A 377 29.50 -11.58 -60.66
CA PHE A 377 29.24 -11.25 -62.05
C PHE A 377 28.91 -9.77 -62.15
N ASP A 378 29.81 -9.00 -62.77
CA ASP A 378 29.47 -7.65 -63.19
C ASP A 378 28.51 -7.69 -64.37
N VAL A 379 27.31 -7.12 -64.19
CA VAL A 379 26.24 -7.09 -65.19
C VAL A 379 25.82 -5.64 -65.44
N PRO A 380 25.50 -5.23 -66.68
CA PRO A 380 25.05 -3.86 -66.97
C PRO A 380 23.82 -3.39 -66.19
N GLU A 381 22.84 -4.25 -65.92
CA GLU A 381 21.61 -3.85 -65.25
C GLU A 381 20.92 -5.01 -64.50
N VAL A 382 20.37 -4.69 -63.32
CA VAL A 382 19.43 -5.54 -62.58
C VAL A 382 18.17 -4.73 -62.31
N LYS A 383 16.99 -5.30 -62.59
CA LYS A 383 15.69 -4.76 -62.19
C LYS A 383 14.92 -5.81 -61.39
N VAL A 384 14.20 -5.38 -60.36
CA VAL A 384 13.34 -6.24 -59.56
C VAL A 384 11.91 -5.69 -59.61
N ALA A 385 10.90 -6.56 -59.60
CA ALA A 385 9.52 -6.16 -59.42
C ALA A 385 8.77 -7.12 -58.50
N PHE A 386 7.97 -6.57 -57.60
CA PHE A 386 7.13 -7.32 -56.65
C PHE A 386 5.67 -7.25 -57.10
N THR A 387 5.02 -8.40 -57.29
CA THR A 387 3.57 -8.50 -57.60
C THR A 387 2.87 -9.40 -56.59
N LEU A 388 1.71 -8.99 -56.09
CA LEU A 388 0.82 -9.78 -55.25
C LEU A 388 -0.49 -10.01 -56.02
N ASP A 389 -0.49 -11.04 -56.86
CA ASP A 389 -1.60 -11.38 -57.77
C ASP A 389 -2.92 -11.57 -56.99
N ALA A 390 -2.87 -12.10 -55.75
CA ALA A 390 -4.05 -12.34 -54.90
C ALA A 390 -4.76 -11.07 -54.37
N LYS A 391 -4.22 -9.88 -54.65
CA LYS A 391 -4.78 -8.56 -54.28
C LYS A 391 -4.70 -7.54 -55.41
N ASP A 392 -4.38 -7.97 -56.62
CA ASP A 392 -4.17 -7.10 -57.79
C ASP A 392 -3.15 -5.96 -57.54
N ILE A 393 -2.12 -6.21 -56.72
CA ILE A 393 -1.08 -5.22 -56.40
C ILE A 393 0.17 -5.48 -57.24
N GLY A 394 0.61 -4.45 -57.96
CA GLY A 394 1.86 -4.43 -58.70
C GLY A 394 1.70 -4.59 -60.21
N PRO A 395 2.80 -4.77 -60.97
CA PRO A 395 4.18 -4.88 -60.49
C PRO A 395 4.65 -3.59 -59.80
N LEU A 396 5.27 -3.73 -58.63
CA LEU A 396 5.98 -2.66 -57.91
C LEU A 396 7.46 -2.71 -58.31
N PRO A 397 7.93 -1.86 -59.24
CA PRO A 397 9.32 -1.91 -59.70
C PRO A 397 10.26 -1.33 -58.64
N VAL A 398 11.40 -2.00 -58.48
CA VAL A 398 12.54 -1.55 -57.68
C VAL A 398 13.77 -1.60 -58.58
N VAL A 399 14.40 -0.44 -58.77
CA VAL A 399 15.68 -0.31 -59.47
C VAL A 399 16.75 -0.16 -58.39
N PRO A 400 17.52 -1.21 -58.08
CA PRO A 400 18.59 -1.10 -57.10
C PRO A 400 19.80 -0.35 -57.69
N ASP A 401 20.56 0.31 -56.82
CA ASP A 401 21.82 0.95 -57.12
C ASP A 401 22.98 -0.05 -57.06
N ARG A 402 23.93 0.05 -57.98
CA ARG A 402 25.15 -0.77 -57.97
C ARG A 402 26.15 -0.22 -56.96
N ILE A 403 26.53 -1.04 -55.97
CA ILE A 403 27.48 -0.65 -54.90
C ILE A 403 28.82 -1.39 -54.97
N ALA A 404 28.86 -2.60 -55.53
CA ALA A 404 30.10 -3.30 -55.84
C ALA A 404 29.92 -4.23 -57.05
N THR A 405 31.01 -4.85 -57.52
CA THR A 405 30.97 -5.84 -58.60
C THR A 405 29.99 -6.97 -58.25
N GLY A 406 28.92 -7.09 -59.04
CA GLY A 406 27.85 -8.07 -58.80
C GLY A 406 27.05 -7.85 -57.51
N HIS A 407 27.10 -6.69 -56.87
CA HIS A 407 26.30 -6.37 -55.67
C HIS A 407 25.54 -5.06 -55.86
N TRP A 408 24.21 -5.17 -55.77
CA TRP A 408 23.24 -4.10 -55.93
C TRP A 408 22.42 -3.96 -54.65
N THR A 409 21.95 -2.75 -54.32
CA THR A 409 21.14 -2.49 -53.12
C THR A 409 19.99 -1.53 -53.41
N ALA A 410 18.87 -1.66 -52.69
CA ALA A 410 17.80 -0.67 -52.65
C ALA A 410 17.31 -0.52 -51.21
N SER A 411 17.45 0.67 -50.65
CA SER A 411 16.90 1.00 -49.32
C SER A 411 15.46 1.48 -49.46
N GLY A 412 14.62 1.20 -48.46
CA GLY A 412 13.25 1.74 -48.39
C GLY A 412 12.24 1.04 -49.31
N VAL A 413 12.49 -0.20 -49.73
CA VAL A 413 11.56 -1.02 -50.52
C VAL A 413 10.26 -1.22 -49.74
N GLN A 414 9.17 -0.61 -50.21
CA GLN A 414 7.87 -0.67 -49.54
C GLN A 414 7.08 -1.89 -49.98
N ILE A 415 6.81 -2.79 -49.05
CA ILE A 415 5.87 -3.91 -49.23
C ILE A 415 4.55 -3.54 -48.54
N PRO A 416 3.47 -3.23 -49.28
CA PRO A 416 2.26 -2.64 -48.69
C PRO A 416 1.43 -3.63 -47.86
N MET A 417 1.53 -4.93 -48.13
CA MET A 417 0.71 -5.97 -47.48
C MET A 417 1.47 -7.30 -47.36
N ALA A 418 1.14 -8.09 -46.34
CA ALA A 418 1.66 -9.45 -46.19
C ALA A 418 0.99 -10.40 -47.20
N GLY A 419 1.74 -11.38 -47.71
CA GLY A 419 1.22 -12.35 -48.67
C GLY A 419 2.29 -13.13 -49.40
N ASP A 420 1.85 -13.97 -50.35
CA ASP A 420 2.72 -14.72 -51.26
C ASP A 420 3.02 -13.85 -52.49
N TRP A 421 4.17 -13.18 -52.47
CA TRP A 421 4.61 -12.27 -53.51
C TRP A 421 5.36 -13.01 -54.61
N LYS A 422 5.01 -12.70 -55.86
CA LYS A 422 5.74 -13.08 -57.07
C LYS A 422 6.81 -12.04 -57.33
N ILE A 423 8.06 -12.43 -57.14
CA ILE A 423 9.23 -11.58 -57.32
C ILE A 423 9.81 -11.87 -58.70
N THR A 424 9.83 -10.85 -59.55
CA THR A 424 10.39 -10.91 -60.90
C THR A 424 11.74 -10.23 -60.89
N VAL A 425 12.79 -10.95 -61.27
CA VAL A 425 14.15 -10.41 -61.39
C VAL A 425 14.56 -10.46 -62.85
N THR A 426 14.92 -9.29 -63.38
CA THR A 426 15.44 -9.11 -64.73
C THR A 426 16.92 -8.80 -64.64
N VAL A 427 17.75 -9.62 -65.28
CA VAL A 427 19.21 -9.45 -65.36
C VAL A 427 19.59 -9.26 -66.82
N ARG A 428 20.27 -8.15 -67.12
CA ARG A 428 20.81 -7.84 -68.44
C ARG A 428 22.33 -8.02 -68.40
N THR A 429 22.87 -8.90 -69.25
CA THR A 429 24.31 -9.24 -69.27
C THR A 429 25.06 -8.54 -70.40
N SER A 430 24.39 -8.14 -71.49
CA SER A 430 24.95 -7.33 -72.58
C SER A 430 23.90 -6.33 -73.09
N ASP A 431 24.20 -5.58 -74.14
CA ASP A 431 23.21 -4.67 -74.75
C ASP A 431 22.04 -5.41 -75.44
N ILE A 432 22.21 -6.69 -75.76
CA ILE A 432 21.18 -7.52 -76.42
C ILE A 432 20.72 -8.72 -75.58
N ASP A 433 21.52 -9.16 -74.60
CA ASP A 433 21.24 -10.38 -73.81
C ASP A 433 20.62 -10.03 -72.45
N GLN A 434 19.38 -10.46 -72.24
CA GLN A 434 18.61 -10.25 -71.01
C GLN A 434 17.75 -11.47 -70.67
N ALA A 435 17.67 -11.82 -69.38
CA ALA A 435 16.75 -12.83 -68.87
C ALA A 435 15.84 -12.23 -67.79
N THR A 436 14.58 -12.63 -67.82
CA THR A 436 13.58 -12.29 -66.79
C THR A 436 13.09 -13.58 -66.15
N VAL A 437 13.31 -13.72 -64.83
CA VAL A 437 12.99 -14.93 -64.07
C VAL A 437 12.08 -14.57 -62.91
N ASN A 438 11.11 -15.42 -62.58
CA ASN A 438 10.18 -15.23 -61.47
C ASN A 438 10.41 -16.26 -60.36
N LYS A 439 10.12 -15.85 -59.11
CA LYS A 439 10.11 -16.73 -57.95
C LYS A 439 9.10 -16.23 -56.93
N ASN A 440 8.28 -17.14 -56.42
CA ASN A 440 7.31 -16.80 -55.39
C ASN A 440 7.95 -16.92 -54.00
N ALA A 441 7.62 -16.00 -53.11
CA ALA A 441 8.04 -16.02 -51.72
C ALA A 441 7.03 -15.32 -50.82
N LYS A 442 6.89 -15.80 -49.59
CA LYS A 442 6.06 -15.16 -48.58
C LYS A 442 6.81 -13.99 -47.94
N ILE A 443 6.15 -12.84 -47.82
CA ILE A 443 6.64 -11.63 -47.15
C ILE A 443 5.57 -11.16 -46.16
N GLY A 444 5.97 -10.82 -44.94
CA GLY A 444 5.06 -10.38 -43.85
C GLY A 444 4.50 -11.48 -42.96
#